data_AF-M2RGX1-F1
#
_entry.id   AF-M2RGX1-F1
#
_cell.length_a   1.000
_cell.length_b   1.000
_cell.length_c   1.000
_cell.angle_alpha   90.00
_cell.angle_beta   90.00
_cell.angle_gamma   90.00
#
_symmetry.space_group_name_H-M   'P 1'
#
loop_
_entity.id
_entity.type
_entity.pdbx_description
1 polymer ?
#
loop_
_entity_poly.entity_id
_entity_poly.type
_entity_poly.pdbx_seq_one_letter_code
_entity_poly.pdbx_strand_id
1 'polypeptide(L)'
;MSKIYREPTVYYQWEWEEVKGVFFSSRWTPYRRAENKLLEEHYQEFLDEIYIGTVSLSNVQQKKQLTVGDYEIDFKNLKQVNKQTGTTRSIRRVRVEIEWNNIQWCYSGKPCSSHISKILEDNYIKYVDGGDEVIELTLGKKHQKYSIDYVTFVQKNLTTNTYRKLSRVVLPNITN
;
A
#
# COMPACT_ATOMS: atom_id res chain seq x y z
N MET A 1 -28.98 -14.56 -0.16
CA MET A 1 -27.80 -14.09 0.58
C MET A 1 -27.79 -12.58 0.51
N SER A 2 -27.93 -11.90 1.65
CA SER A 2 -27.84 -10.43 1.72
C SER A 2 -26.43 -10.01 1.28
N LYS A 3 -26.34 -9.04 0.36
CA LYS A 3 -25.07 -8.34 0.12
C LYS A 3 -24.72 -7.63 1.42
N ILE A 4 -23.60 -8.01 2.05
CA ILE A 4 -23.04 -7.25 3.15
C ILE A 4 -22.50 -5.97 2.52
N TYR A 5 -23.21 -4.86 2.72
CA TYR A 5 -22.72 -3.55 2.35
C TYR A 5 -21.69 -3.12 3.38
N ARG A 6 -20.46 -2.87 2.91
CA ARG A 6 -19.38 -2.32 3.72
C ARG A 6 -19.18 -0.87 3.31
N GLU A 7 -19.18 0.02 4.28
CA GLU A 7 -18.94 1.45 4.06
C GLU A 7 -17.53 1.70 3.51
N PRO A 8 -17.37 2.68 2.60
CA PRO A 8 -16.05 3.06 2.11
C PRO A 8 -15.09 3.31 3.26
N THR A 9 -13.90 2.73 3.16
CA THR A 9 -12.88 2.82 4.22
C THR A 9 -11.75 3.71 3.76
N VAL A 10 -11.34 4.65 4.61
CA VAL A 10 -10.19 5.53 4.35
C VAL A 10 -9.03 5.08 5.22
N TYR A 11 -7.87 4.88 4.60
CA TYR A 11 -6.61 4.70 5.32
C TYR A 11 -5.49 5.51 4.67
N TYR A 12 -4.39 5.68 5.38
CA TYR A 12 -3.22 6.39 4.88
C TYR A 12 -2.07 5.43 4.64
N GLN A 13 -1.60 5.41 3.39
CA GLN A 13 -0.45 4.64 2.96
C GLN A 13 0.75 5.57 2.81
N TRP A 14 1.77 5.31 3.61
CA TRP A 14 3.10 5.84 3.41
C TRP A 14 3.80 5.09 2.30
N GLU A 15 4.47 5.83 1.45
CA GLU A 15 5.24 5.31 0.34
C GLU A 15 6.60 6.00 0.29
N TRP A 16 7.58 5.32 -0.29
CA TRP A 16 8.89 5.87 -0.55
C TRP A 16 9.30 5.75 -2.00
N GLU A 17 10.16 6.67 -2.42
CA GLU A 17 10.60 6.81 -3.81
C GLU A 17 11.77 5.85 -4.13
N GLU A 18 11.50 4.86 -4.99
CA GLU A 18 12.53 4.15 -5.75
C GLU A 18 13.04 5.06 -6.86
N VAL A 19 14.16 5.71 -6.60
CA VAL A 19 14.86 6.51 -7.61
C VAL A 19 15.29 5.59 -8.75
N LYS A 20 14.77 5.83 -9.95
CA LYS A 20 15.31 5.26 -11.19
C LYS A 20 16.28 6.25 -11.82
N GLY A 21 17.26 5.74 -12.55
CA GLY A 21 18.26 6.57 -13.24
C GLY A 21 17.62 7.61 -14.17
N VAL A 22 18.44 8.58 -14.59
CA VAL A 22 18.12 9.88 -15.25
C VAL A 22 17.06 9.86 -16.38
N PHE A 23 16.73 8.69 -16.94
CA PHE A 23 15.79 8.53 -18.06
C PHE A 23 14.42 7.93 -17.70
N PHE A 24 14.14 7.63 -16.42
CA PHE A 24 12.85 7.04 -16.02
C PHE A 24 12.24 7.74 -14.83
N SER A 25 10.91 7.86 -14.82
CA SER A 25 10.15 8.33 -13.66
C SER A 25 10.40 7.41 -12.45
N SER A 26 10.63 8.01 -11.29
CA SER A 26 10.71 7.28 -10.02
C SER A 26 9.44 6.47 -9.77
N ARG A 27 9.60 5.32 -9.12
CA ARG A 27 8.48 4.49 -8.67
C ARG A 27 8.24 4.76 -7.19
N TRP A 28 6.98 4.80 -6.78
CA TRP A 28 6.63 4.86 -5.36
C TRP A 28 6.32 3.45 -4.85
N THR A 29 6.92 3.09 -3.73
CA THR A 29 6.79 1.78 -3.11
C THR A 29 6.17 1.93 -1.73
N PRO A 30 5.04 1.25 -1.46
CA PRO A 30 4.39 1.31 -0.16
C PRO A 30 5.26 0.68 0.93
N TYR A 31 5.27 1.31 2.11
CA TYR A 31 5.77 0.67 3.33
C TYR A 31 4.89 -0.52 3.71
N ARG A 32 5.50 -1.56 4.29
CA ARG A 32 4.76 -2.71 4.82
C ARG A 32 3.93 -2.29 6.03
N ARG A 33 2.88 -3.03 6.36
CA ARG A 33 1.87 -2.67 7.37
C ARG A 33 2.48 -2.25 8.70
N ALA A 34 3.42 -3.02 9.23
CA ALA A 34 4.05 -2.69 10.52
C ALA A 34 4.78 -1.34 10.47
N GLU A 35 5.55 -1.11 9.40
CA GLU A 35 6.29 0.13 9.16
C GLU A 35 5.34 1.29 8.87
N ASN A 36 4.30 1.06 8.05
CA ASN A 36 3.27 2.04 7.71
C ASN A 36 2.49 2.50 8.95
N LYS A 37 2.14 1.56 9.83
CA LYS A 37 1.50 1.85 11.10
C LYS A 37 2.42 2.69 11.99
N LEU A 38 3.68 2.29 12.11
CA LEU A 38 4.68 3.01 12.90
C LEU A 38 4.88 4.45 12.38
N LEU A 39 5.01 4.61 11.07
CA LEU A 39 5.10 5.91 10.38
C LEU A 39 3.87 6.78 10.65
N GLU A 40 2.67 6.22 10.52
CA GLU A 40 1.43 6.96 10.74
C GLU A 40 1.29 7.39 12.19
N GLU A 41 1.55 6.51 13.17
CA GLU A 41 1.48 6.83 14.60
C GLU A 41 2.46 7.97 14.96
N HIS A 42 3.72 7.88 14.52
CA HIS A 42 4.72 8.92 14.79
C HIS A 42 4.44 10.22 14.04
N TYR A 43 3.84 10.14 12.85
CA TYR A 43 3.43 11.34 12.13
C TYR A 43 2.28 12.06 12.83
N GLN A 44 1.31 11.33 13.39
CA GLN A 44 0.27 11.96 14.22
C GLN A 44 0.87 12.64 15.45
N GLU A 45 1.80 11.99 16.15
CA GLU A 45 2.51 12.61 17.27
C GLU A 45 3.28 13.88 16.84
N PHE A 46 3.95 13.84 15.68
CA PHE A 46 4.62 14.99 15.10
C PHE A 46 3.63 16.13 14.80
N LEU A 47 2.45 15.82 14.27
CA LEU A 47 1.40 16.83 14.04
C LEU A 47 0.87 17.42 15.34
N ASP A 48 0.68 16.61 16.39
CA ASP A 48 0.26 17.07 17.71
C ASP A 48 1.30 18.01 18.34
N GLU A 49 2.59 17.76 18.12
CA GLU A 49 3.68 18.66 18.53
C GLU A 49 3.66 20.01 17.79
N ILE A 50 3.12 20.05 16.56
CA ILE A 50 3.01 21.26 15.74
C ILE A 50 1.81 22.11 16.17
N TYR A 51 0.74 21.50 16.69
CA TYR A 51 -0.57 22.12 16.87
C TYR A 51 -0.66 23.08 18.09
N ILE A 52 0.30 24.00 18.20
CA ILE A 52 0.22 25.24 18.98
C ILE A 52 0.41 26.43 18.00
N GLY A 53 -0.61 26.75 17.20
CA GLY A 53 -0.68 27.96 16.37
C GLY A 53 -0.33 27.82 14.88
N THR A 54 -0.27 28.95 14.15
CA THR A 54 0.04 29.05 12.71
C THR A 54 1.52 28.82 12.43
N VAL A 55 1.98 27.58 12.57
CA VAL A 55 3.39 27.22 12.33
C VAL A 55 3.54 26.67 10.91
N SER A 56 4.44 27.26 10.12
CA SER A 56 4.94 26.66 8.88
C SER A 56 5.71 25.38 9.20
N LEU A 57 5.42 24.27 8.52
CA LEU A 57 6.12 22.99 8.69
C LEU A 57 7.65 23.13 8.60
N SER A 58 8.14 24.06 7.80
CA SER A 58 9.58 24.38 7.66
C SER A 58 10.27 24.82 8.96
N ASN A 59 9.52 25.25 9.97
CA ASN A 59 10.06 25.77 11.23
C ASN A 59 9.86 24.81 12.41
N VAL A 60 9.19 23.69 12.17
CA VAL A 60 8.95 22.67 13.19
C VAL A 60 10.25 21.91 13.44
N GLN A 61 10.57 21.69 14.71
CA GLN A 61 11.59 20.73 15.12
C GLN A 61 10.91 19.37 15.36
N GLN A 62 11.29 18.36 14.59
CA GLN A 62 10.88 16.98 14.88
C GLN A 62 11.67 16.52 16.11
N LYS A 63 11.02 16.47 17.28
CA LYS A 63 11.69 16.13 18.53
C LYS A 63 11.97 14.64 18.65
N LYS A 64 11.07 13.81 18.11
CA LYS A 64 11.18 12.36 18.12
C LYS A 64 11.81 11.86 16.81
N GLN A 65 12.96 11.22 16.93
CA GLN A 65 13.56 10.49 15.81
C GLN A 65 12.83 9.17 15.63
N LEU A 66 12.48 8.86 14.39
CA LEU A 66 11.93 7.57 13.99
C LEU A 66 12.93 6.88 13.05
N THR A 67 13.22 5.61 13.32
CA THR A 67 13.97 4.74 12.42
C THR A 67 13.11 3.59 11.94
N VAL A 68 13.09 3.38 10.62
CA VAL A 68 12.44 2.24 9.95
C VAL A 68 13.53 1.45 9.23
N GLY A 69 13.91 0.29 9.79
CA GLY A 69 15.11 -0.43 9.36
C GLY A 69 16.36 0.43 9.51
N ASP A 70 17.15 0.56 8.45
CA ASP A 70 18.36 1.39 8.40
C ASP A 70 18.10 2.87 8.06
N TYR A 71 16.84 3.28 7.95
CA TYR A 71 16.46 4.61 7.52
C TYR A 71 15.93 5.45 8.67
N GLU A 72 16.45 6.66 8.84
CA GLU A 72 15.86 7.68 9.69
C GLU A 72 14.82 8.47 8.90
N ILE A 73 13.69 8.73 9.53
CA ILE A 73 12.54 9.41 8.92
C ILE A 73 12.53 10.89 9.33
N ASP A 74 12.49 11.75 8.32
CA ASP A 74 12.34 13.19 8.43
C ASP A 74 10.97 13.59 7.87
N PHE A 75 9.97 13.68 8.75
CA PHE A 75 8.61 14.04 8.40
C PHE A 75 8.49 15.49 7.95
N LYS A 76 9.35 16.36 8.46
CA LYS A 76 9.38 17.78 8.10
C LYS A 76 9.70 17.98 6.62
N ASN A 77 10.71 17.27 6.13
CA ASN A 77 11.16 17.37 4.74
C ASN A 77 10.56 16.29 3.84
N LEU A 78 9.73 15.40 4.39
CA LEU A 78 9.19 14.22 3.73
C LEU A 78 10.30 13.39 3.06
N LYS A 79 11.33 13.09 3.85
CA LYS A 79 12.47 12.27 3.43
C LYS A 79 12.69 11.07 4.35
N GLN A 80 13.31 10.04 3.79
CA GLN A 80 14.02 9.01 4.56
C GLN A 80 15.51 9.07 4.24
N VAL A 81 16.36 8.93 5.25
CA VAL A 81 17.82 9.00 5.15
C VAL A 81 18.41 7.67 5.58
N ASN A 82 19.09 6.98 4.66
CA ASN A 82 19.81 5.77 4.99
C ASN A 82 21.00 6.10 5.90
N LYS A 83 21.02 5.58 7.12
CA LYS A 83 22.04 5.92 8.13
C LYS A 83 23.41 5.34 7.85
N GLN A 84 23.49 4.31 7.01
CA GLN A 84 24.75 3.68 6.62
C GLN A 84 25.43 4.42 5.48
N THR A 85 24.67 4.92 4.50
CA THR A 85 25.20 5.50 3.26
C THR A 85 24.99 7.00 3.13
N GLY A 86 24.13 7.60 3.97
CA GLY A 86 23.68 8.99 3.84
C GLY A 86 22.70 9.24 2.69
N THR A 87 22.37 8.22 1.89
CA THR A 87 21.48 8.39 0.73
C THR A 87 20.07 8.77 1.19
N THR A 88 19.51 9.79 0.56
CA THR A 88 18.15 10.28 0.85
C THR A 88 17.15 9.86 -0.22
N ARG A 89 15.94 9.49 0.19
CA ARG A 89 14.79 9.24 -0.71
C ARG A 89 13.58 10.02 -0.24
N SER A 90 12.73 10.43 -1.19
CA SER A 90 11.46 11.05 -0.84
C SER A 90 10.50 10.03 -0.24
N ILE A 91 9.68 10.48 0.72
CA ILE A 91 8.53 9.74 1.22
C ILE A 91 7.27 10.57 0.99
N ARG A 92 6.12 9.93 1.00
CA ARG A 92 4.82 10.61 0.91
C ARG A 92 3.74 9.83 1.65
N ARG A 93 2.74 10.58 2.12
CA ARG A 93 1.52 10.04 2.71
C ARG A 93 0.38 10.15 1.70
N VAL A 94 -0.18 9.02 1.31
CA VAL A 94 -1.27 8.93 0.32
C VAL A 94 -2.56 8.55 1.03
N ARG A 95 -3.61 9.33 0.81
CA ARG A 95 -4.97 8.97 1.24
C ARG A 95 -5.52 7.91 0.28
N VAL A 96 -5.90 6.76 0.83
CA VAL A 96 -6.46 5.65 0.06
C VAL A 96 -7.91 5.45 0.48
N GLU A 97 -8.80 5.49 -0.51
CA GLU A 97 -10.22 5.17 -0.34
C GLU A 97 -10.49 3.78 -0.91
N ILE A 98 -11.07 2.91 -0.08
CA ILE A 98 -11.47 1.57 -0.48
C ILE A 98 -12.98 1.55 -0.65
N GLU A 99 -13.41 1.51 -1.91
CA GLU A 99 -14.76 1.12 -2.28
C GLU A 99 -14.90 -0.39 -2.22
N TRP A 100 -15.98 -0.89 -1.61
CA TRP A 100 -16.19 -2.34 -1.43
C TRP A 100 -17.17 -2.95 -2.44
N ASN A 101 -17.87 -2.10 -3.18
CA ASN A 101 -18.91 -2.51 -4.10
C ASN A 101 -18.41 -2.55 -5.55
N ASN A 102 -18.98 -3.45 -6.34
CA ASN A 102 -18.76 -3.57 -7.79
C ASN A 102 -17.28 -3.70 -8.19
N ILE A 103 -16.58 -4.64 -7.56
CA ILE A 103 -15.12 -4.79 -7.69
C ILE A 103 -14.74 -5.85 -8.71
N GLN A 104 -13.79 -5.49 -9.58
CA GLN A 104 -13.13 -6.39 -10.51
C GLN A 104 -11.62 -6.40 -10.30
N TRP A 105 -11.08 -7.59 -10.04
CA TRP A 105 -9.64 -7.81 -10.03
C TRP A 105 -9.12 -8.08 -11.44
N CYS A 106 -7.92 -7.60 -11.76
CA CYS A 106 -7.28 -7.80 -13.05
C CYS A 106 -5.83 -8.30 -12.92
N TYR A 107 -5.41 -9.13 -13.87
CA TYR A 107 -4.02 -9.51 -14.09
C TYR A 107 -3.43 -8.66 -15.21
N SER A 108 -2.46 -7.80 -14.88
CA SER A 108 -1.79 -6.93 -15.86
C SER A 108 -2.79 -6.15 -16.73
N GLY A 109 -3.83 -5.60 -16.08
CA GLY A 109 -4.90 -4.84 -16.74
C GLY A 109 -6.03 -5.67 -17.35
N LYS A 110 -5.89 -7.00 -17.47
CA LYS A 110 -6.94 -7.87 -18.02
C LYS A 110 -7.84 -8.42 -16.91
N PRO A 111 -9.18 -8.33 -17.02
CA PRO A 111 -10.09 -8.85 -16.00
C PRO A 111 -9.86 -10.32 -15.67
N CYS A 112 -9.81 -10.63 -14.38
CA CYS A 112 -9.89 -11.99 -13.87
C CYS A 112 -11.29 -12.57 -14.10
N SER A 113 -11.40 -13.89 -14.22
CA SER A 113 -12.71 -14.56 -14.15
C SER A 113 -13.44 -14.20 -12.85
N SER A 114 -14.77 -14.15 -12.85
CA SER A 114 -15.56 -13.79 -11.65
C SER A 114 -15.18 -14.60 -10.40
N HIS A 115 -14.96 -15.90 -10.55
CA HIS A 115 -14.55 -16.78 -9.46
C HIS A 115 -13.21 -16.38 -8.84
N ILE A 116 -12.18 -16.15 -9.66
CA ILE A 116 -10.87 -15.66 -9.19
C ILE A 116 -10.98 -14.27 -8.59
N SER A 117 -11.75 -13.37 -9.21
CA SER A 117 -11.97 -12.03 -8.69
C SER A 117 -12.57 -12.07 -7.28
N LYS A 118 -13.56 -12.95 -7.07
CA LYS A 118 -14.16 -13.17 -5.74
C LYS A 118 -13.14 -13.69 -4.73
N ILE A 119 -12.32 -14.68 -5.09
CA ILE A 119 -11.29 -15.23 -4.19
C ILE A 119 -10.29 -14.14 -3.77
N LEU A 120 -9.81 -13.34 -4.73
CA LEU A 120 -8.88 -12.25 -4.43
C LEU A 120 -9.53 -11.19 -3.53
N GLU A 121 -10.79 -10.83 -3.80
CA GLU A 121 -11.52 -9.86 -2.98
C GLU A 121 -11.77 -10.35 -1.56
N ASP A 122 -12.25 -11.59 -1.39
CA ASP A 122 -12.50 -12.18 -0.07
C ASP A 122 -11.23 -12.17 0.81
N ASN A 123 -10.06 -12.36 0.20
CA ASN A 123 -8.78 -12.35 0.91
C ASN A 123 -8.23 -10.93 1.10
N TYR A 124 -8.46 -10.02 0.15
CA TYR A 124 -8.11 -8.61 0.31
C TYR A 124 -8.87 -7.98 1.48
N ILE A 125 -10.15 -8.32 1.65
CA ILE A 125 -10.94 -7.92 2.83
C ILE A 125 -10.24 -8.34 4.12
N LYS A 126 -9.81 -9.61 4.22
CA LYS A 126 -9.08 -10.11 5.40
C LYS A 126 -7.77 -9.37 5.62
N TYR A 127 -7.04 -9.07 4.54
CA TYR A 127 -5.81 -8.27 4.59
C TYR A 127 -6.06 -6.87 5.17
N VAL A 128 -7.11 -6.20 4.72
CA VAL A 128 -7.50 -4.87 5.24
C VAL A 128 -7.91 -4.95 6.72
N ASP A 129 -8.54 -6.07 7.12
CA ASP A 129 -8.92 -6.36 8.51
C ASP A 129 -7.74 -6.85 9.39
N GLY A 130 -6.50 -6.68 8.93
CA GLY A 130 -5.30 -7.00 9.69
C GLY A 130 -4.72 -8.40 9.48
N GLY A 131 -5.32 -9.21 8.59
CA GLY A 131 -4.81 -10.53 8.18
C GLY A 131 -3.51 -10.44 7.35
N ASP A 132 -2.97 -11.54 6.86
CA ASP A 132 -1.62 -11.53 6.26
C ASP A 132 -1.47 -10.63 5.01
N GLU A 133 -0.29 -9.98 4.89
CA GLU A 133 0.07 -9.15 3.73
C GLU A 133 0.34 -9.98 2.48
N VAL A 134 0.91 -11.16 2.69
CA VAL A 134 1.28 -12.12 1.66
C VAL A 134 0.62 -13.44 1.98
N ILE A 135 -0.18 -13.96 1.05
CA ILE A 135 -0.83 -15.26 1.20
C ILE A 135 -0.49 -16.19 0.04
N GLU A 136 -0.58 -17.49 0.30
CA GLU A 136 -0.53 -18.49 -0.77
C GLU A 136 -1.94 -18.93 -1.17
N LEU A 137 -2.20 -18.99 -2.48
CA LEU A 137 -3.47 -19.43 -3.05
C LEU A 137 -3.24 -20.46 -4.15
N THR A 138 -4.19 -21.38 -4.27
CA THR A 138 -4.29 -22.30 -5.40
C THR A 138 -5.34 -21.77 -6.37
N LEU A 139 -4.93 -21.40 -7.59
CA LEU A 139 -5.79 -20.69 -8.55
C LEU A 139 -5.80 -21.36 -9.93
N GLY A 140 -6.93 -21.18 -10.62
CA GLY A 140 -7.13 -21.64 -12.00
C GLY A 140 -7.38 -23.15 -12.12
N LYS A 141 -7.77 -23.60 -13.31
CA LYS A 141 -8.17 -25.00 -13.57
C LYS A 141 -7.05 -26.03 -13.32
N LYS A 142 -5.79 -25.60 -13.40
CA LYS A 142 -4.62 -26.47 -13.18
C LYS A 142 -4.18 -26.53 -11.71
N HIS A 143 -4.95 -25.93 -10.79
CA HIS A 143 -4.60 -25.88 -9.36
C HIS A 143 -3.17 -25.39 -9.11
N GLN A 144 -2.79 -24.31 -9.80
CA GLN A 144 -1.45 -23.76 -9.70
C GLN A 144 -1.33 -22.93 -8.41
N LYS A 145 -0.22 -23.11 -7.69
CA LYS A 145 0.08 -22.33 -6.47
C LYS A 145 0.71 -20.98 -6.81
N TYR A 146 0.23 -19.94 -6.13
CA TYR A 146 0.68 -18.56 -6.26
C TYR A 146 0.86 -17.93 -4.88
N SER A 147 1.84 -17.03 -4.76
CA SER A 147 1.90 -16.06 -3.67
C SER A 147 1.26 -14.76 -4.15
N ILE A 148 0.37 -14.20 -3.32
CA ILE A 148 -0.30 -12.91 -3.54
C ILE A 148 0.23 -11.93 -2.51
N ASP A 149 0.80 -10.82 -2.97
CA ASP A 149 1.22 -9.70 -2.12
C ASP A 149 0.22 -8.54 -2.30
N TYR A 150 -0.61 -8.31 -1.27
CA TYR A 150 -1.64 -7.27 -1.28
C TYR A 150 -1.10 -5.86 -1.02
N VAL A 151 0.13 -5.74 -0.54
CA VAL A 151 0.77 -4.42 -0.34
C VAL A 151 1.28 -3.92 -1.68
N THR A 152 2.02 -4.76 -2.41
CA THR A 152 2.64 -4.37 -3.68
C THR A 152 1.75 -4.62 -4.90
N PHE A 153 0.59 -5.26 -4.71
CA PHE A 153 -0.31 -5.70 -5.78
C PHE A 153 0.42 -6.55 -6.82
N VAL A 154 1.12 -7.58 -6.35
CA VAL A 154 1.88 -8.51 -7.18
C VAL A 154 1.46 -9.93 -6.89
N GLN A 155 1.36 -10.73 -7.95
CA GLN A 155 1.25 -12.17 -7.85
C GLN A 155 2.52 -12.84 -8.38
N LYS A 156 3.03 -13.82 -7.63
CA LYS A 156 4.14 -14.68 -8.01
C LYS A 156 3.65 -16.11 -8.24
N ASN A 157 3.96 -16.70 -9.40
CA ASN A 157 3.79 -18.13 -9.61
C ASN A 157 4.90 -18.89 -8.87
N LEU A 158 4.53 -19.80 -7.96
CA LEU A 158 5.50 -20.50 -7.12
C LEU A 158 6.24 -21.63 -7.85
N THR A 159 5.74 -22.09 -9.00
CA THR A 159 6.42 -23.11 -9.82
C THR A 159 7.38 -22.47 -10.82
N THR A 160 6.95 -21.43 -11.53
CA THR A 160 7.75 -20.82 -12.60
C THR A 160 8.58 -19.62 -12.14
N ASN A 161 8.38 -19.15 -10.91
CA ASN A 161 8.95 -17.90 -10.38
C ASN A 161 8.63 -16.65 -11.23
N THR A 162 7.59 -16.70 -12.06
CA THR A 162 7.16 -15.55 -12.87
C THR A 162 6.22 -14.64 -12.08
N TYR A 163 6.28 -13.34 -12.35
CA TYR A 163 5.49 -12.32 -11.66
C TYR A 163 4.48 -11.66 -12.59
N ARG A 164 3.37 -11.19 -12.03
CA ARG A 164 2.43 -10.31 -12.73
C ARG A 164 1.80 -9.30 -11.79
N LYS A 165 1.51 -8.12 -12.34
CA LYS A 165 0.83 -7.04 -11.62
C LYS A 165 -0.65 -7.39 -11.41
N LEU A 166 -1.14 -7.08 -10.22
CA LEU A 166 -2.55 -7.08 -9.87
C LEU A 166 -3.09 -5.66 -9.91
N SER A 167 -4.38 -5.52 -10.15
CA SER A 167 -5.10 -4.29 -9.90
C SER A 167 -6.52 -4.61 -9.46
N ARG A 168 -7.03 -3.80 -8.53
CA ARG A 168 -8.41 -3.84 -8.04
C ARG A 168 -9.12 -2.61 -8.58
N VAL A 169 -10.16 -2.80 -9.38
CA VAL A 169 -10.86 -1.73 -10.10
C VAL A 169 -12.30 -1.69 -9.62
N VAL A 170 -12.77 -0.49 -9.27
CA VAL A 170 -14.18 -0.21 -9.03
C VAL A 170 -14.84 -0.05 -10.38
N LEU A 171 -15.79 -0.92 -10.69
CA LEU A 171 -16.57 -0.79 -11.91
C LEU A 171 -17.65 0.27 -11.71
N PRO A 172 -17.99 1.05 -12.76
CA PRO A 172 -19.10 2.00 -12.69
C PRO A 172 -20.40 1.24 -12.41
N ASN A 173 -21.24 1.82 -11.56
CA ASN A 173 -22.61 1.34 -11.41
C ASN A 173 -23.34 1.58 -12.73
N ILE A 174 -23.74 0.51 -13.41
CA ILE A 174 -24.58 0.64 -14.60
C ILE A 174 -25.98 0.98 -14.10
N THR A 175 -26.32 2.27 -14.07
CA THR A 175 -27.70 2.71 -13.96
C THR A 175 -28.38 2.41 -15.29
N ASN A 176 -29.26 1.41 -15.32
CA ASN A 176 -30.20 1.22 -16.41
C ASN A 176 -31.27 2.30 -16.39
#